data_AF-A0A661L672-F1
#
_entry.id   AF-A0A661L672-F1
#
_cell.length_a   1.000
_cell.length_b   1.000
_cell.length_c   1.000
_cell.angle_alpha   90.00
_cell.angle_beta   90.00
_cell.angle_gamma   90.00
#
_symmetry.space_group_name_H-M   'P 1'
#
loop_
_entity.id
_entity.type
_entity.pdbx_description
1 polymer ?
#
loop_
_entity_poly.entity_id
_entity_poly.type
_entity_poly.pdbx_seq_one_letter_code
_entity_poly.pdbx_strand_id
1 'polypeptide(L)' 'MKEKNIIIIGMGTSSSGAAAAVNHTNPKAEVSIIEKRGYEMYSSCGLPFAFEGRLDFGSLKHD' A
#
# COMPACT_ATOMS: atom_id res chain seq x y z
N MET A 1 -23.39 -10.64 -3.30
CA MET A 1 -23.10 -9.19 -3.40
C MET A 1 -22.83 -8.83 -4.85
N LYS A 2 -23.11 -7.60 -5.25
CA LYS A 2 -22.91 -7.13 -6.63
C LYS A 2 -21.42 -6.92 -6.90
N GLU A 3 -20.98 -7.27 -8.10
CA GLU A 3 -19.65 -6.90 -8.60
C GLU A 3 -19.51 -5.37 -8.55
N LYS A 4 -18.35 -4.90 -8.08
CA LYS A 4 -18.00 -3.49 -7.97
C LYS A 4 -16.56 -3.33 -8.41
N ASN A 5 -16.29 -2.25 -9.14
CA ASN A 5 -14.94 -1.85 -9.52
C ASN A 5 -14.52 -0.72 -8.59
N ILE A 6 -13.44 -0.93 -7.85
CA ILE A 6 -12.96 -0.02 -6.81
C ILE A 6 -11.54 0.42 -7.20
N ILE A 7 -11.34 1.73 -7.27
CA ILE A 7 -10.03 2.32 -7.55
C ILE A 7 -9.51 2.95 -6.27
N ILE A 8 -8.31 2.55 -5.85
CA ILE A 8 -7.59 3.12 -4.70
C ILE A 8 -6.41 3.94 -5.25
N ILE A 9 -6.31 5.20 -4.83
CA ILE A 9 -5.24 6.10 -5.26
C ILE A 9 -4.20 6.21 -4.15
N GLY A 10 -2.97 5.81 -4.48
CA GLY A 10 -1.85 5.71 -3.55
C GLY A 10 -1.76 4.35 -2.88
N MET A 11 -0.54 3.83 -2.79
CA MET A 11 -0.19 2.58 -2.12
C MET A 11 0.63 2.88 -0.85
N GLY A 12 0.00 2.65 0.30
CA GLY A 12 0.52 2.86 1.64
C GLY A 12 -0.25 2.02 2.64
N THR A 13 -0.07 2.26 3.93
CA THR A 13 -0.73 1.45 4.96
C THR A 13 -2.26 1.48 4.87
N SER A 14 -2.83 2.62 4.49
CA SER A 14 -4.28 2.79 4.35
C SER A 14 -4.87 2.00 3.17
N SER A 15 -4.17 1.93 2.04
CA SER A 15 -4.65 1.20 0.85
C SER A 15 -4.66 -0.30 1.09
N SER A 16 -3.64 -0.84 1.78
CA SER A 16 -3.59 -2.25 2.17
C SER A 16 -4.76 -2.61 3.10
N GLY A 17 -5.06 -1.75 4.07
CA GLY A 17 -6.23 -1.92 4.93
C GLY A 17 -7.56 -1.84 4.17
N ALA A 18 -7.68 -0.89 3.23
CA ALA A 18 -8.88 -0.76 2.40
C ALA A 18 -9.07 -1.97 1.47
N ALA A 19 -8.02 -2.47 0.83
CA ALA A 19 -8.06 -3.66 -0.01
C ALA A 19 -8.45 -4.91 0.80
N ALA A 20 -7.87 -5.08 2.00
CA ALA A 20 -8.24 -6.17 2.90
C ALA A 20 -9.72 -6.08 3.33
N ALA A 21 -10.20 -4.89 3.67
CA ALA A 21 -11.60 -4.67 4.01
C ALA A 21 -12.54 -4.99 2.83
N VAL A 22 -12.17 -4.60 1.60
CA VAL A 22 -12.93 -4.97 0.40
C VAL A 22 -12.94 -6.49 0.21
N ASN A 23 -11.80 -7.17 0.36
CA ASN A 23 -11.74 -8.62 0.20
C ASN A 23 -12.62 -9.36 1.22
N HIS A 24 -12.66 -8.89 2.48
CA HIS A 24 -13.53 -9.46 3.51
C HIS A 24 -15.01 -9.14 3.31
N THR A 25 -15.32 -7.95 2.82
CA THR A 25 -16.71 -7.50 2.69
C THR A 25 -17.35 -7.87 1.36
N ASN A 26 -16.61 -7.84 0.25
CA ASN A 26 -17.07 -8.19 -1.08
C ASN A 26 -15.93 -8.80 -1.92
N PRO A 27 -15.64 -10.11 -1.75
CA PRO A 27 -14.56 -10.78 -2.49
C PRO A 27 -14.78 -10.86 -4.01
N LYS A 28 -15.97 -10.47 -4.51
CA LYS A 28 -16.26 -10.34 -5.95
C LYS A 28 -15.98 -8.94 -6.50
N ALA A 29 -15.51 -8.00 -5.67
CA ALA A 29 -15.11 -6.69 -6.15
C ALA A 29 -13.75 -6.78 -6.86
N GLU A 30 -13.62 -6.06 -7.97
CA GLU A 30 -12.34 -5.80 -8.62
C GLU A 30 -11.70 -4.57 -7.96
N VAL A 31 -10.45 -4.69 -7.51
CA VAL A 31 -9.71 -3.61 -6.86
C VAL A 31 -8.47 -3.28 -7.69
N SER A 32 -8.36 -2.05 -8.15
CA SER A 32 -7.16 -1.51 -8.80
C SER A 32 -6.52 -0.45 -7.91
N ILE A 33 -5.22 -0.57 -7.65
CA ILE A 33 -4.46 0.40 -6.87
C ILE A 33 -3.52 1.14 -7.83
N ILE A 34 -3.56 2.47 -7.79
CA ILE A 34 -2.72 3.33 -8.64
C ILE A 34 -1.72 4.06 -7.76
N GLU A 35 -0.44 3.71 -7.89
CA GLU A 35 0.67 4.35 -7.19
C GLU A 35 1.56 5.13 -8.17
N LYS A 36 1.96 6.33 -7.78
CA LYS A 36 2.86 7.20 -8.56
C LYS A 36 4.32 6.76 -8.46
N ARG A 37 4.71 6.21 -7.32
CA ARG A 37 6.09 5.79 -7.01
C ARG A 37 6.41 4.47 -7.71
N GLY A 38 7.70 4.24 -7.95
CA GLY A 38 8.21 2.99 -8.54
C GLY A 38 8.42 1.86 -7.55
N TYR A 39 7.78 1.93 -6.37
CA TYR A 39 7.79 0.90 -5.32
C TYR A 39 6.38 0.84 -4.73
N GLU A 40 5.93 -0.34 -4.31
CA GLU A 40 4.55 -0.54 -3.87
C GLU A 40 4.30 0.15 -2.53
N MET A 41 5.03 -0.25 -1.49
CA MET A 41 4.92 0.31 -0.15
C MET A 41 6.28 0.79 0.35
N TYR A 42 6.24 1.63 1.38
CA TYR A 42 7.44 1.95 2.13
C TYR A 42 7.10 2.26 3.59
N SER A 43 8.01 1.93 4.49
CA SER A 43 7.91 2.22 5.91
C SER A 43 8.27 3.67 6.18
N SER A 44 7.30 4.59 6.06
CA SER A 44 7.50 6.02 6.32
C SER A 44 8.03 6.31 7.72
N CYS A 45 7.57 5.56 8.73
CA CYS A 45 8.06 5.64 10.11
C CYS A 45 9.54 5.25 10.25
N GLY A 46 10.10 4.52 9.29
CA GLY A 46 11.51 4.12 9.26
C GLY A 46 12.45 5.17 8.68
N LEU A 47 11.91 6.20 8.01
CA LEU A 47 12.71 7.26 7.38
C LEU A 47 13.70 7.95 8.33
N PRO A 48 13.35 8.31 9.58
CA PRO A 48 14.30 8.94 10.49
C PRO A 48 15.55 8.09 10.73
N PHE A 49 15.39 6.77 10.89
CA PHE A 49 16.51 5.86 11.09
C PHE A 49 17.37 5.68 9.84
N ALA A 50 16.76 5.75 8.65
CA ALA A 50 17.52 5.77 7.40
C ALA A 50 18.31 7.07 7.22
N PHE A 51 17.74 8.22 7.59
CA PHE A 51 18.47 9.50 7.59
C PHE A 51 19.62 9.53 8.61
N GLU A 52 19.46 8.85 9.76
CA GLU A 52 20.54 8.64 10.74
C GLU A 52 21.64 7.68 10.24
N GLY A 53 21.45 7.00 9.10
CA GLY A 53 22.37 5.99 8.59
C GLY A 53 22.31 4.65 9.34
N ARG A 54 21.30 4.43 10.18
CA ARG A 54 21.10 3.19 10.95
C ARG A 54 20.41 2.11 10.14
N LEU A 55 19.71 2.50 9.08
CA LEU A 55 19.03 1.61 8.13
C LEU A 55 19.33 2.08 6.70
N ASP A 56 19.28 1.15 5.75
CA ASP A 56 19.35 1.50 4.34
C ASP A 56 17.97 1.95 3.81
N PHE A 57 17.94 2.90 2.87
CA PHE A 57 16.67 3.34 2.27
C PHE A 57 15.96 2.23 1.49
N GLY A 58 16.73 1.33 0.87
CA GLY A 58 16.19 0.16 0.20
C GLY A 58 15.44 -0.76 1.15
N SER A 59 15.92 -0.90 2.40
CA SER A 59 15.26 -1.75 3.41
C SER A 59 13.93 -1.20 3.91
N LEU A 60 13.58 0.03 3.56
CA LEU A 60 12.28 0.62 3.89
C LEU A 60 11.22 0.36 2.82
N LYS A 61 11.62 0.00 1.59
CA LYS A 61 10.70 -0.26 0.48
C LYS A 61 10.19 -1.69 0.58
N HIS A 62 8.94 -1.87 0.19
CA HIS A 62 8.29 -3.16 0.02
C HIS A 62 7.78 -3.21 -1.41
N ASP A 63 8.15 -4.27 -2.11
CA ASP A 63 7.72 -4.57 -3.47
C ASP A 63 6.72 -5.74 -3.46
#